data_AF-A0A415KE61-F1
#
_entry.id   AF-A0A415KE61-F1
#
_cell.length_a   1.000
_cell.length_b   1.000
_cell.length_c   1.000
_cell.angle_alpha   90.00
_cell.angle_beta   90.00
_cell.angle_gamma   90.00
#
_symmetry.space_group_name_H-M   'P 1'
#
loop_
_entity.id
_entity.type
_entity.pdbx_description
1 polymer ?
#
loop_
_entity_poly.entity_id
_entity_poly.type
_entity_poly.pdbx_seq_one_letter_code
_entity_poly.pdbx_strand_id
1 'polypeptide(L)'
;MVHLERIKELCEKKNVTMKQAAIELGMTEQSLHKIIKANSTKIDTLLSMAQYFNVEPAYFFDNYSAGASDGVCISKEELEGLIKKVIAYSIHGFGMVKLEWDAKEQKFNSYFDVLKKQYSPDASDLKYISSLLETDVHITDKTTPKDVARVLMTKDEFDFTSTYYYGIRKMEVQEELQKLTAFLDKHNIPISDSIKKDIDELKGRIKYYESKSIIGNNKI
;
A
#
# COMPACT_ATOMS: atom_id res chain seq x y z
N MET A 1 25.84 13.43 -17.56
CA MET A 1 25.67 14.60 -18.43
C MET A 1 25.58 15.83 -17.52
N VAL A 2 25.70 17.05 -18.06
CA VAL A 2 25.56 18.29 -17.28
C VAL A 2 24.20 18.88 -17.60
N HIS A 3 23.58 19.58 -16.66
CA HIS A 3 22.24 20.16 -16.73
C HIS A 3 22.26 21.63 -16.29
N LEU A 4 22.82 22.50 -17.13
CA LEU A 4 22.94 23.93 -16.84
C LEU A 4 21.61 24.69 -17.00
N GLU A 5 20.58 24.07 -17.57
CA GLU A 5 19.22 24.61 -17.57
C GLU A 5 18.65 24.81 -16.17
N ARG A 6 19.10 24.01 -15.18
CA ARG A 6 18.69 24.13 -13.78
C ARG A 6 19.06 25.48 -13.16
N ILE A 7 19.96 26.26 -13.77
CA ILE A 7 20.25 27.64 -13.36
C ILE A 7 18.99 28.51 -13.37
N LYS A 8 18.05 28.27 -14.29
CA LYS A 8 16.78 29.03 -14.34
C LYS A 8 15.95 28.79 -13.07
N GLU A 9 15.83 27.53 -12.66
CA GLU A 9 15.13 27.14 -11.43
C GLU A 9 15.79 27.74 -10.18
N LEU A 10 17.13 27.79 -10.17
CA LEU A 10 17.88 28.39 -9.05
C LEU A 10 17.68 29.91 -8.96
N CYS A 11 17.58 30.61 -10.10
CA CYS A 11 17.24 32.03 -10.13
C CYS A 11 15.83 32.29 -9.56
N GLU A 12 14.85 31.46 -9.92
CA GLU A 12 13.49 31.52 -9.38
C GLU A 12 13.48 31.29 -7.87
N LYS A 13 14.15 30.23 -7.38
CA LYS A 13 14.25 29.91 -5.94
C LYS A 13 14.91 31.00 -5.12
N LYS A 14 15.95 31.65 -5.67
CA LYS A 14 16.67 32.76 -5.01
C LYS A 14 15.96 34.11 -5.20
N ASN A 15 14.85 34.16 -5.95
CA ASN A 15 14.10 35.37 -6.29
C ASN A 15 14.98 36.45 -6.95
N VAL A 16 15.86 36.03 -7.86
CA VAL A 16 16.75 36.92 -8.63
C VAL A 16 16.50 36.80 -10.12
N THR A 17 16.69 37.89 -10.84
CA THR A 17 16.62 37.87 -12.31
C THR A 17 17.89 37.26 -12.90
N MET A 18 17.79 36.69 -14.11
CA MET A 18 18.95 36.19 -14.86
C MET A 18 20.04 37.24 -15.04
N LYS A 19 19.63 38.50 -15.27
CA LYS A 19 20.52 39.66 -15.39
C LYS A 19 21.28 39.92 -14.08
N GLN A 20 20.58 39.91 -12.95
CA GLN A 20 21.17 40.11 -11.63
C GLN A 20 22.15 38.97 -11.29
N ALA A 21 21.76 37.73 -11.52
CA ALA A 21 22.62 36.56 -11.31
C ALA A 21 23.88 36.62 -12.18
N ALA A 22 23.78 37.04 -13.44
CA ALA A 22 24.94 37.19 -14.31
C ALA A 22 25.94 38.23 -13.79
N ILE A 23 25.44 39.40 -13.35
CA ILE A 23 26.27 40.47 -12.78
C ILE A 23 26.99 39.98 -11.53
N GLU A 24 26.28 39.31 -10.61
CA GLU A 24 26.86 38.78 -9.37
C GLU A 24 27.84 37.63 -9.60
N LEU A 25 27.67 36.89 -10.70
CA LEU A 25 28.62 35.87 -11.19
C LEU A 25 29.80 36.45 -11.99
N GLY A 26 29.90 37.78 -12.12
CA GLY A 26 30.98 38.45 -12.84
C GLY A 26 30.95 38.24 -14.35
N MET A 27 29.78 38.01 -14.95
CA MET A 27 29.61 37.80 -16.39
C MET A 27 28.44 38.57 -16.99
N THR A 28 28.35 38.60 -18.32
CA THR A 28 27.21 39.22 -19.01
C THR A 28 26.00 38.27 -19.04
N GLU A 29 24.79 38.83 -19.05
CA GLU A 29 23.55 38.08 -19.22
C GLU A 29 23.58 37.20 -20.49
N GLN A 30 24.16 37.72 -21.59
CA GLN A 30 24.34 36.96 -22.83
C GLN A 30 25.28 35.77 -22.66
N SER A 31 26.37 35.92 -21.90
CA SER A 31 27.30 34.82 -21.59
C SER A 31 26.60 33.72 -20.79
N LEU A 32 25.78 34.09 -19.81
CA LEU A 32 25.02 33.14 -18.99
C LEU A 32 23.98 32.38 -19.83
N HIS A 33 23.27 33.06 -20.74
CA HIS A 33 22.37 32.39 -21.68
C HIS A 33 23.09 31.43 -22.63
N LYS A 34 24.30 31.76 -23.09
CA LYS A 34 25.13 30.86 -23.92
C LYS A 34 25.53 29.61 -23.15
N ILE A 35 25.93 29.74 -21.89
CA ILE A 35 26.28 28.61 -21.02
C ILE A 35 25.10 27.65 -20.89
N ILE A 36 23.91 28.18 -20.61
CA ILE A 36 22.69 27.38 -20.47
C ILE A 36 22.35 26.68 -21.80
N LYS A 37 22.40 27.39 -22.93
CA LYS A 37 22.04 26.85 -24.24
C LYS A 37 23.05 25.83 -24.77
N ALA A 38 24.34 26.07 -24.56
CA ALA A 38 25.42 25.18 -24.96
C ALA A 38 25.60 24.01 -23.99
N ASN A 39 24.98 24.09 -22.80
CA ASN A 39 25.06 23.11 -21.74
C ASN A 39 26.51 22.69 -21.41
N SER A 40 27.41 23.68 -21.45
CA SER A 40 28.85 23.49 -21.31
C SER A 40 29.48 24.75 -20.72
N THR A 41 30.43 24.56 -19.80
CA THR A 41 31.17 25.63 -19.13
C THR A 41 32.48 25.10 -18.54
N LYS A 42 33.35 26.00 -18.07
CA LYS A 42 34.55 25.64 -17.32
C LYS A 42 34.18 25.21 -15.90
N ILE A 43 34.95 24.27 -15.33
CA ILE A 43 34.76 23.78 -13.96
C ILE A 43 34.77 24.95 -12.96
N ASP A 44 35.71 25.89 -13.07
CA ASP A 44 35.78 27.05 -12.17
C ASP A 44 34.50 27.88 -12.18
N THR A 45 33.92 28.09 -13.37
CA THR A 45 32.66 28.82 -13.54
C THR A 45 31.49 28.05 -12.95
N LEU A 46 31.46 26.72 -13.10
CA LEU A 46 30.45 25.86 -12.49
C LEU A 46 30.54 25.90 -10.95
N LEU A 47 31.76 25.90 -10.38
CA LEU A 47 31.99 26.05 -8.94
C LEU A 47 31.52 27.41 -8.44
N SER A 48 31.81 28.51 -9.16
CA SER A 48 31.31 29.84 -8.80
C SER A 48 29.79 29.92 -8.84
N MET A 49 29.14 29.26 -9.82
CA MET A 49 27.68 29.16 -9.87
C MET A 49 27.11 28.36 -8.70
N ALA A 50 27.71 27.21 -8.40
CA ALA A 50 27.30 26.37 -7.27
C ALA A 50 27.39 27.15 -5.94
N GLN A 51 28.50 27.85 -5.72
CA GLN A 51 28.71 28.71 -4.56
C GLN A 51 27.69 29.86 -4.51
N TYR A 52 27.45 30.53 -5.62
CA TYR A 52 26.50 31.63 -5.72
C TYR A 52 25.06 31.22 -5.36
N PHE A 53 24.63 30.06 -5.85
CA PHE A 53 23.29 29.53 -5.59
C PHE A 53 23.20 28.70 -4.30
N ASN A 54 24.30 28.56 -3.57
CA ASN A 54 24.39 27.73 -2.36
C ASN A 54 23.93 26.27 -2.60
N VAL A 55 24.41 25.68 -3.70
CA VAL A 55 24.17 24.27 -4.06
C VAL A 55 25.51 23.54 -4.23
N GLU A 56 25.52 22.22 -4.09
CA GLU A 56 26.71 21.45 -4.41
C GLU A 56 27.01 21.50 -5.91
N PRO A 57 28.28 21.47 -6.35
CA PRO A 57 28.63 21.39 -7.77
C PRO A 57 28.00 20.18 -8.48
N ALA A 58 27.77 19.10 -7.73
CA ALA A 58 27.05 17.92 -8.19
C ALA A 58 25.63 18.25 -8.70
N TYR A 59 24.99 19.34 -8.21
CA TYR A 59 23.66 19.81 -8.61
C TYR A 59 23.44 19.89 -10.12
N PHE A 60 24.50 20.15 -10.88
CA PHE A 60 24.44 20.27 -12.32
C PHE A 60 24.65 18.95 -13.07
N PHE A 61 24.72 17.79 -12.41
CA PHE A 61 24.96 16.49 -13.06
C PHE A 61 23.77 15.53 -12.91
N ASP A 62 23.63 14.57 -13.84
CA ASP A 62 22.48 13.63 -13.94
C ASP A 62 22.17 12.89 -12.65
N ASN A 63 23.20 12.59 -11.85
CA ASN A 63 23.07 11.80 -10.62
C ASN A 63 22.79 12.64 -9.37
N TYR A 64 22.48 13.93 -9.53
CA TYR A 64 22.07 14.75 -8.41
C TYR A 64 20.57 14.59 -8.13
N SER A 65 20.25 13.81 -7.11
CA SER A 65 18.98 13.91 -6.40
C SER A 65 19.08 15.10 -5.44
N ALA A 66 18.30 16.15 -5.72
CA ALA A 66 18.10 17.24 -4.77
C ALA A 66 17.39 16.69 -3.53
N GLY A 67 18.19 16.28 -2.54
CA GLY A 67 17.70 15.55 -1.39
C GLY A 67 17.52 14.08 -1.73
N ALA A 68 18.44 13.25 -1.25
CA ALA A 68 18.01 12.01 -0.63
C ALA A 68 17.13 12.40 0.57
N SER A 69 15.85 12.73 0.34
CA SER A 69 14.89 12.23 1.29
C SER A 69 14.97 10.72 1.16
N ASP A 70 15.06 10.00 2.27
CA ASP A 70 14.82 8.55 2.34
C ASP A 70 13.35 8.21 1.96
N GLY A 71 12.77 8.94 1.00
CA GLY A 71 11.43 8.80 0.51
C GLY A 71 11.43 7.86 -0.68
N VAL A 72 10.62 6.82 -0.58
CA VAL A 72 10.30 5.95 -1.70
C VAL A 72 9.32 6.69 -2.63
N CYS A 73 9.65 6.81 -3.91
CA CYS A 73 8.71 7.30 -4.92
C CYS A 73 7.84 6.13 -5.39
N ILE A 74 6.54 6.19 -5.11
CA ILE A 74 5.52 5.26 -5.59
C ILE A 74 4.57 6.00 -6.53
N SER A 75 4.12 5.34 -7.60
CA SER A 75 3.09 5.93 -8.48
C SER A 75 1.76 6.08 -7.75
N LYS A 76 0.95 7.05 -8.15
CA LYS A 76 -0.36 7.28 -7.55
C LYS A 76 -1.25 6.04 -7.75
N GLU A 77 -1.23 5.46 -8.94
CA GLU A 77 -2.01 4.26 -9.28
C GLU A 77 -1.62 3.06 -8.41
N GLU A 78 -0.32 2.87 -8.15
CA GLU A 78 0.17 1.76 -7.32
C GLU A 78 -0.18 1.96 -5.85
N LEU A 79 -0.08 3.19 -5.33
CA LEU A 79 -0.51 3.51 -3.97
C LEU A 79 -2.02 3.28 -3.78
N GLU A 80 -2.84 3.73 -4.73
CA GLU A 80 -4.28 3.50 -4.70
C GLU A 80 -4.63 2.02 -4.80
N GLY A 81 -3.91 1.26 -5.63
CA GLY A 81 -4.03 -0.19 -5.71
C GLY A 81 -3.73 -0.89 -4.38
N LEU A 82 -2.68 -0.48 -3.69
CA LEU A 82 -2.33 -1.02 -2.37
C LEU A 82 -3.40 -0.69 -1.32
N ILE A 83 -3.89 0.56 -1.29
CA ILE A 83 -4.96 0.97 -0.37
C ILE A 83 -6.23 0.14 -0.61
N LYS A 84 -6.63 -0.04 -1.87
CA LYS A 84 -7.80 -0.87 -2.23
C LYS A 84 -7.65 -2.30 -1.73
N LYS A 85 -6.47 -2.92 -1.93
CA LYS A 85 -6.19 -4.28 -1.44
C LYS A 85 -6.23 -4.37 0.09
N VAL A 86 -5.59 -3.44 0.80
CA VAL A 86 -5.58 -3.42 2.27
C VAL A 86 -7.01 -3.32 2.83
N ILE A 87 -7.83 -2.43 2.27
CA ILE A 87 -9.23 -2.27 2.67
C ILE A 87 -10.01 -3.55 2.40
N ALA A 88 -9.88 -4.12 1.19
CA ALA A 88 -10.63 -5.32 0.81
C ALA A 88 -10.25 -6.55 1.66
N TYR A 89 -8.96 -6.73 1.92
CA TYR A 89 -8.45 -7.76 2.82
C TYR A 89 -9.00 -7.57 4.24
N SER A 90 -8.98 -6.34 4.77
CA SER A 90 -9.52 -6.02 6.10
C SER A 90 -11.01 -6.32 6.23
N ILE A 91 -11.78 -6.01 5.18
CA ILE A 91 -13.20 -6.36 5.09
C ILE A 91 -13.41 -7.88 5.09
N HIS A 92 -12.56 -8.61 4.37
CA HIS A 92 -12.67 -10.07 4.31
C HIS A 92 -12.24 -10.77 5.61
N GLY A 93 -11.55 -10.04 6.50
CA GLY A 93 -11.05 -10.55 7.77
C GLY A 93 -9.56 -10.89 7.74
N PHE A 94 -8.79 -10.29 6.84
CA PHE A 94 -7.33 -10.30 6.86
C PHE A 94 -6.81 -8.95 7.35
N GLY A 95 -5.94 -8.97 8.35
CA GLY A 95 -5.28 -7.80 8.88
C GLY A 95 -3.86 -7.74 8.36
N MET A 96 -3.43 -6.58 7.89
CA MET A 96 -2.01 -6.35 7.61
C MET A 96 -1.26 -6.28 8.94
N VAL A 97 -0.37 -7.24 9.17
CA VAL A 97 0.41 -7.35 10.41
C VAL A 97 1.79 -6.71 10.24
N LYS A 98 2.34 -6.76 9.03
CA LYS A 98 3.66 -6.20 8.71
C LYS A 98 3.68 -5.66 7.29
N LEU A 99 4.24 -4.47 7.10
CA LEU A 99 4.54 -3.88 5.80
C LEU A 99 5.98 -3.38 5.83
N GLU A 100 6.85 -3.97 5.03
CA GLU A 100 8.28 -3.64 4.97
C GLU A 100 8.69 -3.34 3.54
N TRP A 101 9.46 -2.27 3.34
CA TRP A 101 10.04 -1.95 2.05
C TRP A 101 11.29 -2.80 1.80
N ASP A 102 11.33 -3.50 0.67
CA ASP A 102 12.52 -4.16 0.16
C ASP A 102 13.22 -3.23 -0.83
N ALA A 103 14.32 -2.59 -0.39
CA ALA A 103 15.09 -1.69 -1.22
C ALA A 103 15.86 -2.39 -2.35
N LYS A 104 16.09 -3.70 -2.28
CA LYS A 104 16.78 -4.46 -3.34
C LYS A 104 15.81 -4.81 -4.45
N GLU A 105 14.61 -5.27 -4.07
CA GLU A 105 13.57 -5.67 -5.02
C GLU A 105 12.64 -4.52 -5.41
N GLN A 106 12.77 -3.36 -4.77
CA GLN A 106 11.96 -2.16 -4.98
C GLN A 106 10.46 -2.45 -4.84
N LYS A 107 10.08 -3.20 -3.80
CA LYS A 107 8.68 -3.59 -3.54
C LYS A 107 8.36 -3.66 -2.05
N PHE A 108 7.08 -3.63 -1.71
CA PHE A 108 6.62 -3.87 -0.35
C PHE A 108 6.40 -5.37 -0.07
N ASN A 109 7.08 -5.88 0.95
CA ASN A 109 6.76 -7.16 1.57
C ASN A 109 5.65 -6.94 2.59
N SER A 110 4.56 -7.70 2.48
CA SER A 110 3.45 -7.63 3.41
C SER A 110 3.15 -9.01 4.01
N TYR A 111 2.87 -9.04 5.31
CA TYR A 111 2.38 -10.22 6.02
C TYR A 111 0.97 -9.91 6.53
N PHE A 112 0.04 -10.81 6.22
CA PHE A 112 -1.34 -10.73 6.64
C PHE A 112 -1.67 -11.88 7.60
N ASP A 113 -2.47 -11.58 8.61
CA ASP A 113 -3.03 -12.57 9.54
C ASP A 113 -4.56 -12.50 9.52
N VAL A 114 -5.23 -13.53 10.01
CA VAL A 114 -6.69 -13.59 10.05
C VAL A 114 -7.21 -12.83 11.27
N LEU A 115 -8.01 -11.80 11.03
CA LEU A 115 -8.67 -11.01 12.06
C LEU A 115 -9.85 -11.79 12.65
N LYS A 116 -10.00 -11.68 13.98
CA LYS A 116 -11.20 -12.18 14.69
C LYS A 116 -12.46 -11.42 14.33
N LYS A 117 -12.32 -10.15 13.94
CA LYS A 117 -13.43 -9.27 13.55
C LYS A 117 -13.14 -8.66 12.19
N GLN A 118 -14.11 -8.78 11.28
CA GLN A 118 -14.07 -8.14 9.97
C GLN A 118 -14.33 -6.65 10.12
N TYR A 119 -13.62 -5.85 9.34
CA TYR A 119 -13.93 -4.44 9.21
C TYR A 119 -15.24 -4.28 8.42
N SER A 120 -16.13 -3.45 8.95
CA SER A 120 -17.39 -3.09 8.29
C SER A 120 -17.31 -1.63 7.92
N PRO A 121 -17.20 -1.28 6.63
CA PRO A 121 -17.12 0.11 6.20
C PRO A 121 -18.36 0.90 6.62
N ASP A 122 -18.17 2.15 7.01
CA ASP A 122 -19.24 3.11 7.28
C ASP A 122 -19.47 4.07 6.09
N ALA A 123 -20.46 4.96 6.20
CA ALA A 123 -20.81 5.88 5.11
C ALA A 123 -19.65 6.80 4.68
N SER A 124 -18.77 7.17 5.61
CA SER A 124 -17.60 8.01 5.31
C SER A 124 -16.53 7.22 4.54
N ASP A 125 -16.32 5.97 4.94
CA ASP A 125 -15.41 5.04 4.27
C ASP A 125 -15.85 4.77 2.83
N LEU A 126 -17.16 4.58 2.63
CA LEU A 126 -17.74 4.32 1.31
C LEU A 126 -17.56 5.52 0.37
N LYS A 127 -17.75 6.75 0.87
CA LYS A 127 -17.53 7.97 0.08
C LYS A 127 -16.07 8.10 -0.34
N TYR A 128 -15.14 7.76 0.55
CA TYR A 128 -13.72 7.74 0.24
C TYR A 128 -13.38 6.67 -0.80
N ILE A 129 -13.91 5.45 -0.66
CA ILE A 129 -13.71 4.36 -1.62
C ILE A 129 -14.23 4.74 -3.02
N SER A 130 -15.42 5.32 -3.13
CA SER A 130 -15.96 5.79 -4.42
C SER A 130 -15.05 6.84 -5.07
N SER A 131 -14.45 7.73 -4.26
CA SER A 131 -13.49 8.72 -4.79
C SER A 131 -12.20 8.09 -5.32
N LEU A 132 -11.73 6.99 -4.72
CA LEU A 132 -10.54 6.24 -5.17
C LEU A 132 -10.80 5.39 -6.41
N LEU A 133 -12.04 5.00 -6.67
CA LEU A 133 -12.40 4.14 -7.79
C LEU A 133 -12.78 4.91 -9.05
N GLU A 134 -12.93 6.24 -8.96
CA GLU A 134 -13.53 7.08 -10.01
C GLU A 134 -14.84 6.50 -10.57
N THR A 135 -15.52 5.67 -9.76
CA THR A 135 -16.70 4.89 -10.10
C THR A 135 -17.70 5.08 -8.97
N ASP A 136 -18.93 5.42 -9.32
CA ASP A 136 -19.99 5.63 -8.33
C ASP A 136 -20.47 4.27 -7.79
N VAL A 137 -20.07 3.94 -6.55
CA VAL A 137 -20.48 2.69 -5.91
C VAL A 137 -21.84 2.91 -5.25
N HIS A 138 -22.92 2.48 -5.92
CA HIS A 138 -24.27 2.54 -5.37
C HIS A 138 -24.52 1.42 -4.37
N ILE A 139 -24.45 1.74 -3.09
CA ILE A 139 -24.65 0.83 -1.96
C ILE A 139 -26.08 0.96 -1.45
N THR A 140 -26.79 -0.16 -1.42
CA THR A 140 -28.14 -0.28 -0.84
C THR A 140 -28.09 -0.91 0.55
N ASP A 141 -29.18 -0.87 1.30
CA ASP A 141 -29.32 -1.49 2.64
C ASP A 141 -29.02 -3.00 2.67
N LYS A 142 -28.96 -3.66 1.50
CA LYS A 142 -28.65 -5.08 1.37
C LYS A 142 -27.17 -5.36 1.13
N THR A 143 -26.37 -4.33 0.91
CA THR A 143 -24.95 -4.48 0.56
C THR A 143 -24.18 -4.96 1.77
N THR A 144 -23.46 -6.06 1.61
CA THR A 144 -22.62 -6.62 2.67
C THR A 144 -21.17 -6.16 2.51
N PRO A 145 -20.34 -6.18 3.56
CA PRO A 145 -18.91 -5.92 3.43
C PRO A 145 -18.26 -6.83 2.36
N LYS A 146 -18.72 -8.08 2.22
CA LYS A 146 -18.26 -9.01 1.19
C LYS A 146 -18.51 -8.49 -0.24
N ASP A 147 -19.61 -7.76 -0.46
CA ASP A 147 -19.91 -7.18 -1.77
C ASP A 147 -18.97 -6.03 -2.09
N VAL A 148 -18.62 -5.21 -1.09
CA VAL A 148 -17.61 -4.15 -1.23
C VAL A 148 -16.24 -4.73 -1.57
N ALA A 149 -15.81 -5.80 -0.87
CA ALA A 149 -14.54 -6.47 -1.18
C ALA A 149 -14.49 -7.03 -2.61
N ARG A 150 -15.62 -7.52 -3.15
CA ARG A 150 -15.71 -8.03 -4.53
C ARG A 150 -15.53 -6.94 -5.58
N VAL A 151 -15.88 -5.69 -5.27
CA VAL A 151 -15.65 -4.53 -6.15
C VAL A 151 -14.18 -4.10 -6.11
N LEU A 152 -13.53 -4.26 -4.96
CA LEU A 152 -12.15 -3.81 -4.73
C LEU A 152 -11.09 -4.82 -5.17
N MET A 153 -11.46 -6.08 -5.35
CA MET A 153 -10.53 -7.17 -5.66
C MET A 153 -10.84 -7.78 -7.02
N THR A 154 -9.81 -8.30 -7.69
CA THR A 154 -10.04 -9.22 -8.81
C THR A 154 -10.74 -10.49 -8.32
N LYS A 155 -11.40 -11.20 -9.23
CA LYS A 155 -12.06 -12.48 -8.91
C LYS A 155 -11.07 -13.47 -8.28
N ASP A 156 -9.88 -13.62 -8.86
CA ASP A 156 -8.87 -14.57 -8.37
C ASP A 156 -8.37 -14.19 -6.97
N GLU A 157 -8.10 -12.91 -6.72
CA GLU A 157 -7.73 -12.43 -5.38
C GLU A 157 -8.85 -12.68 -4.36
N PHE A 158 -10.09 -12.42 -4.75
CA PHE A 158 -11.25 -12.63 -3.89
C PHE A 158 -11.45 -14.12 -3.57
N ASP A 159 -11.31 -14.97 -4.58
CA ASP A 159 -11.51 -16.41 -4.44
C ASP A 159 -10.40 -17.04 -3.58
N PHE A 160 -9.16 -16.61 -3.79
CA PHE A 160 -8.00 -17.02 -2.98
C PHE A 160 -8.16 -16.61 -1.51
N THR A 161 -8.44 -15.34 -1.25
CA THR A 161 -8.56 -14.83 0.12
C THR A 161 -9.76 -15.43 0.85
N SER A 162 -10.90 -15.58 0.18
CA SER A 162 -12.08 -16.26 0.75
C SER A 162 -11.75 -17.68 1.18
N THR A 163 -11.14 -18.44 0.29
CA THR A 163 -10.74 -19.81 0.56
C THR A 163 -9.80 -19.90 1.76
N TYR A 164 -8.77 -19.05 1.79
CA TYR A 164 -7.77 -19.07 2.84
C TYR A 164 -8.36 -18.65 4.20
N TYR A 165 -9.15 -17.58 4.24
CA TYR A 165 -9.85 -17.14 5.46
C TYR A 165 -10.74 -18.25 6.03
N TYR A 166 -11.64 -18.80 5.21
CA TYR A 166 -12.57 -19.83 5.69
C TYR A 166 -11.84 -21.14 6.03
N GLY A 167 -10.73 -21.45 5.35
CA GLY A 167 -9.85 -22.57 5.67
C GLY A 167 -9.25 -22.45 7.08
N ILE A 168 -8.65 -21.29 7.39
CA ILE A 168 -8.09 -21.04 8.73
C ILE A 168 -9.18 -21.06 9.80
N ARG A 169 -10.30 -20.36 9.59
CA ARG A 169 -11.40 -20.35 10.56
C ARG A 169 -11.98 -21.74 10.81
N LYS A 170 -12.04 -22.59 9.78
CA LYS A 170 -12.42 -24.01 9.93
C LYS A 170 -11.41 -24.76 10.81
N MET A 171 -10.11 -24.60 10.54
CA MET A 171 -9.04 -25.25 11.30
C MET A 171 -9.07 -24.85 12.78
N GLU A 172 -9.20 -23.56 13.09
CA GLU A 172 -9.29 -23.06 14.47
C GLU A 172 -10.44 -23.71 15.26
N VAL A 173 -11.63 -23.82 14.65
CA VAL A 173 -12.80 -24.43 15.29
C VAL A 173 -12.64 -25.94 15.40
N GLN A 174 -11.96 -26.59 14.46
CA GLN A 174 -11.61 -28.02 14.57
C GLN A 174 -10.66 -28.27 15.73
N GLU A 175 -9.63 -27.42 15.92
CA GLU A 175 -8.74 -27.50 17.07
C GLU A 175 -9.47 -27.26 18.39
N GLU A 176 -10.38 -26.28 18.44
CA GLU A 176 -11.20 -25.99 19.61
C GLU A 176 -12.05 -27.22 19.99
N LEU A 177 -12.73 -27.81 19.01
CA LEU A 177 -13.51 -29.03 19.21
C LEU A 177 -12.63 -30.21 19.67
N GLN A 178 -11.44 -30.36 19.11
CA GLN A 178 -10.50 -31.40 19.50
C GLN A 178 -10.00 -31.22 20.93
N LYS A 179 -9.66 -29.98 21.33
CA LYS A 179 -9.24 -29.63 22.70
C LYS A 179 -10.36 -29.90 23.71
N LEU A 180 -11.59 -29.50 23.39
CA LEU A 180 -12.76 -29.78 24.23
C LEU A 180 -12.97 -31.29 24.41
N THR A 181 -12.98 -32.04 23.31
CA THR A 181 -13.20 -33.50 23.35
C THR A 181 -12.11 -34.21 24.16
N ALA A 182 -10.83 -33.88 23.90
CA ALA A 182 -9.71 -34.45 24.63
C ALA A 182 -9.73 -34.11 26.13
N PHE A 183 -10.20 -32.92 26.51
CA PHE A 183 -10.37 -32.54 27.91
C PHE A 183 -11.45 -33.38 28.60
N LEU A 184 -12.62 -33.54 27.96
CA LEU A 184 -13.73 -34.34 28.50
C LEU A 184 -13.30 -35.80 28.70
N ASP A 185 -12.63 -36.39 27.70
CA ASP A 185 -12.14 -37.76 27.74
C ASP A 185 -11.09 -37.95 28.85
N LYS A 186 -10.10 -37.04 28.94
CA LYS A 186 -9.04 -37.11 29.95
C LYS A 186 -9.57 -37.06 31.38
N HIS A 187 -10.67 -36.35 31.61
CA HIS A 187 -11.27 -36.17 32.93
C HIS A 187 -12.50 -37.06 33.15
N ASN A 188 -12.82 -37.97 32.22
CA ASN A 188 -13.99 -38.85 32.28
C ASN A 188 -15.31 -38.07 32.52
N ILE A 189 -15.43 -36.88 31.96
CA ILE A 189 -16.60 -36.01 32.14
C ILE A 189 -17.72 -36.51 31.22
N PRO A 190 -18.89 -36.90 31.76
CA PRO A 190 -20.01 -37.33 30.93
C PRO A 190 -20.57 -36.17 30.10
N ILE A 191 -20.96 -36.46 28.86
CA ILE A 191 -21.57 -35.48 27.95
C ILE A 191 -22.98 -35.18 28.45
N SER A 192 -23.16 -34.02 29.06
CA SER A 192 -24.46 -33.45 29.39
C SER A 192 -25.11 -32.80 28.15
N ASP A 193 -26.40 -32.47 28.24
CA ASP A 193 -27.10 -31.76 27.16
C ASP A 193 -26.46 -30.40 26.83
N SER A 194 -25.91 -29.70 27.84
CA SER A 194 -25.19 -28.44 27.63
C SER A 194 -23.92 -28.65 26.82
N ILE A 195 -23.11 -29.64 27.20
CA ILE A 195 -21.86 -29.97 26.49
C ILE A 195 -22.16 -30.41 25.05
N LYS A 196 -23.23 -31.19 24.87
CA LYS A 196 -23.68 -31.62 23.55
C LYS A 196 -24.05 -30.43 22.66
N LYS A 197 -24.73 -29.43 23.21
CA LYS A 197 -25.09 -28.20 22.49
C LYS A 197 -23.84 -27.44 22.03
N ASP A 198 -22.83 -27.30 22.90
CA ASP A 198 -21.57 -26.62 22.56
C ASP A 198 -20.81 -27.37 21.44
N ILE A 199 -20.76 -28.71 21.52
CA ILE A 199 -20.18 -29.56 20.47
C ILE A 199 -20.91 -29.38 19.14
N ASP A 200 -22.24 -29.37 19.17
CA ASP A 200 -23.06 -29.22 17.96
C ASP A 200 -22.92 -27.82 17.35
N GLU A 201 -22.76 -26.77 18.17
CA GLU A 201 -22.44 -25.42 17.70
C GLU A 201 -21.07 -25.37 16.99
N LEU A 202 -20.03 -25.96 17.59
CA LEU A 202 -18.70 -26.04 16.96
C LEU A 202 -18.75 -26.81 15.63
N LYS A 203 -19.45 -27.95 15.58
CA LYS A 203 -19.69 -28.70 14.33
C LYS A 203 -20.46 -27.89 13.30
N GLY A 204 -21.45 -27.11 13.74
CA GLY A 204 -22.21 -26.19 12.89
C GLY A 204 -21.31 -25.13 12.26
N ARG A 205 -20.42 -24.52 13.05
CA ARG A 205 -19.42 -23.55 12.56
C ARG A 205 -18.43 -24.17 11.57
N ILE A 206 -17.97 -25.40 11.79
CA ILE A 206 -17.11 -26.13 10.84
C ILE A 206 -17.81 -26.29 9.49
N LYS A 207 -19.07 -26.77 9.49
CA LYS A 207 -19.87 -26.92 8.25
C LYS A 207 -20.11 -25.59 7.56
N TYR A 208 -20.37 -24.53 8.34
CA TYR A 208 -20.53 -23.18 7.80
C TYR A 208 -19.27 -22.74 7.06
N TYR A 209 -18.09 -22.80 7.67
CA TYR A 209 -16.85 -22.38 7.03
C TYR A 209 -16.47 -23.27 5.84
N GLU A 210 -16.73 -24.57 5.91
CA GLU A 210 -16.58 -25.48 4.79
C GLU A 210 -17.46 -25.10 3.60
N SER A 211 -18.74 -24.77 3.82
CA SER A 211 -19.66 -24.34 2.75
C SER A 211 -19.28 -23.00 2.10
N LYS A 212 -18.47 -22.20 2.77
CA LYS A 212 -18.05 -20.87 2.31
C LYS A 212 -16.68 -20.88 1.63
N SER A 213 -15.87 -21.91 1.87
CA SER A 213 -14.63 -22.12 1.15
C SER A 213 -14.92 -22.52 -0.30
N ILE A 214 -14.38 -21.76 -1.25
CA ILE A 214 -14.70 -21.90 -2.68
C ILE A 214 -14.13 -23.22 -3.23
N ILE A 215 -13.07 -23.76 -2.62
CA ILE A 215 -12.50 -25.08 -2.94
C ILE A 215 -13.53 -26.22 -2.78
N GLY A 216 -14.62 -26.04 -2.04
CA GLY A 216 -15.67 -27.05 -1.85
C GLY A 216 -16.83 -27.03 -2.85
N ASN A 217 -16.94 -26.02 -3.73
CA ASN A 217 -18.11 -25.85 -4.62
C ASN A 217 -17.87 -26.25 -6.08
N ASN A 218 -16.68 -26.74 -6.43
CA ASN A 218 -16.47 -27.41 -7.70
C ASN A 218 -17.09 -28.82 -7.62
N LYS A 219 -18.41 -28.88 -7.87
CA LYS A 219 -18.98 -30.09 -8.46
C LYS A 219 -18.33 -30.25 -9.83
N ILE A 220 -17.46 -31.25 -9.96
CA ILE A 220 -17.06 -31.82 -11.25
C ILE A 220 -18.32 -32.30 -11.96
#